data_AF-A0A7X3XI59-F1
#
_entry.id   AF-A0A7X3XI59-F1
#
_cell.length_a   1.000
_cell.length_b   1.000
_cell.length_c   1.000
_cell.angle_alpha   90.00
_cell.angle_beta   90.00
_cell.angle_gamma   90.00
#
_symmetry.space_group_name_H-M   'P 1'
#
loop_
_entity.id
_entity.type
_entity.pdbx_description
1 polymer ?
#
loop_
_entity_poly.entity_id
_entity_poly.type
_entity_poly.pdbx_seq_one_letter_code
_entity_poly.pdbx_strand_id
1 'polypeptide(L)'
;MLLRGLCSLILLFFMLVYVASGLLASGKLLSSLFDIPLSSAIIVGAAVIGGYTLLGGFLAISWTDVLQGLMMVMILVGLPLAMVTAPDAAAPVTGTPPAVDQSLGWALVISSLSWGLGYIGLPHSVMRYKAIRNVGDIPAYRRILMGWLVPVFIGGLAIGLAARPWYQGGAATLSEDLTLKMIELFFNPWMAGLALSAIMAAIMSTAEANFCWPR
;
A
#
# COMPACT_ATOMS: atom_id res chain seq x y z
N MET A 1 15.00 15.07 -26.79
CA MET A 1 15.06 13.59 -26.65
C MET A 1 15.87 13.17 -25.42
N LEU A 2 17.05 13.76 -25.18
CA LEU A 2 17.86 13.54 -23.96
C LEU A 2 17.09 13.70 -22.65
N LEU A 3 16.31 14.79 -22.47
CA LEU A 3 15.52 15.01 -21.25
C LEU A 3 14.45 13.92 -21.02
N ARG A 4 13.79 13.45 -22.10
CA ARG A 4 12.77 12.38 -22.02
C ARG A 4 13.41 11.03 -21.67
N GLY A 5 14.58 10.73 -22.24
CA GLY A 5 15.35 9.53 -21.92
C GLY A 5 15.85 9.53 -20.47
N LEU A 6 16.39 10.66 -20.00
CA LEU A 6 16.86 10.81 -18.63
C LEU A 6 15.71 10.68 -17.61
N CYS A 7 14.57 11.35 -17.85
CA CYS A 7 13.39 11.21 -17.00
C CYS A 7 12.86 9.77 -16.97
N SER A 8 12.82 9.09 -18.12
CA SER A 8 12.40 7.68 -18.20
C SER A 8 13.33 6.75 -17.42
N LEU A 9 14.65 6.97 -17.49
CA LEU A 9 15.63 6.16 -16.78
C LEU A 9 15.50 6.34 -15.26
N ILE A 10 15.38 7.59 -14.81
CA ILE A 10 15.19 7.92 -13.39
C ILE A 10 13.89 7.29 -12.87
N LEU A 11 12.77 7.46 -13.59
CA LEU A 11 11.49 6.85 -13.23
C LEU A 11 11.58 5.33 -13.13
N LEU A 12 12.24 4.67 -14.10
CA LEU A 12 12.39 3.23 -14.12
C LEU A 12 13.21 2.73 -12.93
N PHE A 13 14.31 3.42 -12.60
CA PHE A 13 15.13 3.10 -11.43
C PHE A 13 14.32 3.19 -10.12
N PHE A 14 13.61 4.29 -9.89
CA PHE A 14 12.80 4.46 -8.68
C PHE A 14 11.63 3.48 -8.62
N MET A 15 10.99 3.17 -9.74
CA MET A 15 9.93 2.16 -9.80
C MET A 15 10.45 0.75 -9.50
N LEU A 16 11.67 0.42 -9.93
CA LEU A 16 12.28 -0.87 -9.62
C LEU A 16 12.51 -1.03 -8.11
N VAL A 17 13.03 0.02 -7.45
CA VAL A 17 13.19 0.03 -5.99
C VAL A 17 11.84 -0.08 -5.28
N TYR A 18 10.81 0.60 -5.78
CA TYR A 18 9.45 0.55 -5.24
C TYR A 18 8.80 -0.84 -5.35
N VAL A 19 8.93 -1.51 -6.50
CA VAL A 19 8.43 -2.89 -6.67
C VAL A 19 9.22 -3.86 -5.79
N ALA A 20 10.55 -3.69 -5.70
CA ALA A 20 11.41 -4.52 -4.87
C ALA A 20 11.08 -4.40 -3.38
N SER A 21 10.82 -3.18 -2.87
CA SER A 21 10.43 -2.98 -1.46
C SER A 21 9.09 -3.63 -1.15
N GLY A 22 8.12 -3.54 -2.07
CA GLY A 22 6.85 -4.21 -1.93
C GLY A 22 6.97 -5.75 -1.90
N LEU A 23 7.79 -6.31 -2.80
CA LEU A 23 8.03 -7.75 -2.84
C LEU A 23 8.73 -8.24 -1.57
N LEU A 24 9.67 -7.45 -1.02
CA LEU A 24 10.34 -7.74 0.24
C LEU A 24 9.34 -7.76 1.42
N ALA A 25 8.43 -6.78 1.50
CA ALA A 25 7.38 -6.76 2.51
C ALA A 25 6.48 -8.01 2.42
N SER A 26 6.16 -8.45 1.19
CA SER A 26 5.45 -9.71 0.95
C SER A 26 6.23 -10.95 1.36
N GLY A 27 7.53 -10.98 1.11
CA GLY A 27 8.39 -12.07 1.52
C GLY A 27 8.46 -12.22 3.03
N LYS A 28 8.61 -11.12 3.79
CA LYS A 28 8.68 -11.14 5.26
C LYS A 28 7.45 -11.77 5.90
N LEU A 29 6.28 -11.35 5.46
CA LEU A 29 5.02 -11.86 5.97
C LEU A 29 4.77 -13.31 5.54
N LEU A 30 5.05 -13.68 4.27
CA LEU A 30 4.91 -15.08 3.83
C LEU A 30 5.87 -16.01 4.60
N SER A 31 7.08 -15.52 4.90
CA SER A 31 8.05 -16.19 5.77
C SER A 31 7.51 -16.39 7.18
N SER A 32 6.84 -15.38 7.74
CA SER A 32 6.22 -15.43 9.07
C SER A 32 5.00 -16.37 9.13
N LEU A 33 4.16 -16.40 8.09
CA LEU A 33 2.95 -17.22 8.05
C LEU A 33 3.21 -18.71 7.81
N PHE A 34 4.17 -19.03 6.94
CA PHE A 34 4.47 -20.41 6.54
C PHE A 34 5.73 -20.98 7.19
N ASP A 35 6.40 -20.20 8.04
CA ASP A 35 7.67 -20.53 8.70
C ASP A 35 8.77 -21.00 7.71
N ILE A 36 8.76 -20.40 6.51
CA ILE A 36 9.72 -20.67 5.44
C ILE A 36 10.81 -19.61 5.41
N PRO A 37 12.04 -19.93 4.97
CA PRO A 37 13.11 -18.94 4.87
C PRO A 37 12.76 -17.80 3.90
N LEU A 38 13.06 -16.55 4.29
CA LEU A 38 12.71 -15.32 3.56
C LEU A 38 13.07 -15.36 2.07
N SER A 39 14.23 -15.92 1.72
CA SER A 39 14.67 -16.07 0.33
C SER A 39 13.68 -16.89 -0.50
N SER A 40 13.19 -18.01 0.04
CA SER A 40 12.20 -18.86 -0.62
C SER A 40 10.83 -18.17 -0.70
N ALA A 41 10.44 -17.44 0.34
CA ALA A 41 9.18 -16.70 0.40
C ALA A 41 9.10 -15.63 -0.71
N ILE A 42 10.17 -14.88 -0.90
CA ILE A 42 10.28 -13.86 -1.95
C ILE A 42 10.18 -14.50 -3.34
N ILE A 43 10.88 -15.62 -3.58
CA ILE A 43 10.87 -16.31 -4.88
C ILE A 43 9.47 -16.83 -5.23
N VAL A 44 8.78 -17.45 -4.26
CA VAL A 44 7.41 -17.95 -4.45
C VAL A 44 6.46 -16.79 -4.72
N GLY A 45 6.53 -15.71 -3.94
CA GLY A 45 5.72 -14.51 -4.16
C GLY A 45 5.94 -13.91 -5.55
N ALA A 46 7.20 -13.78 -5.97
CA ALA A 46 7.55 -13.28 -7.30
C ALA A 46 7.05 -14.18 -8.43
N ALA A 47 7.11 -15.50 -8.27
CA ALA A 47 6.65 -16.47 -9.26
C ALA A 47 5.14 -16.43 -9.46
N VAL A 48 4.37 -16.36 -8.36
CA VAL A 48 2.90 -16.22 -8.40
C VAL A 48 2.52 -14.90 -9.07
N ILE A 49 3.14 -13.80 -8.64
CA ILE A 49 2.88 -12.46 -9.17
C ILE A 49 3.20 -12.39 -10.67
N GLY A 50 4.41 -12.82 -11.05
CA GLY A 50 4.82 -12.87 -12.46
C GLY A 50 3.91 -13.76 -13.30
N GLY A 51 3.49 -14.90 -12.76
CA GLY A 51 2.61 -15.85 -13.45
C GLY A 51 1.27 -15.25 -13.87
N TYR A 52 0.54 -14.62 -12.94
CA TYR A 52 -0.77 -14.05 -13.29
C TYR A 52 -0.64 -12.74 -14.10
N THR A 53 0.43 -11.95 -13.88
CA THR A 53 0.66 -10.69 -14.62
C THR A 53 0.92 -10.96 -16.10
N LEU A 54 1.63 -12.05 -16.42
CA LEU A 54 1.92 -12.45 -17.81
C LEU A 54 0.70 -13.06 -18.53
N LEU A 55 -0.23 -13.67 -17.79
CA LEU A 55 -1.39 -14.38 -18.36
C LEU A 55 -2.66 -13.52 -18.47
N GLY A 56 -2.79 -12.44 -17.68
CA GLY A 56 -4.08 -11.78 -17.43
C GLY A 56 -4.62 -10.83 -18.51
N GLY A 57 -3.77 -10.11 -19.24
CA GLY A 57 -4.23 -9.01 -20.11
C GLY A 57 -4.98 -7.89 -19.35
N PHE A 58 -5.36 -6.81 -20.06
CA PHE A 58 -5.89 -5.58 -19.42
C PHE A 58 -7.20 -5.77 -18.64
N LEU A 59 -8.09 -6.66 -19.11
CA LEU A 59 -9.38 -6.88 -18.47
C LEU A 59 -9.23 -7.66 -17.16
N ALA A 60 -8.40 -8.72 -17.11
CA ALA A 60 -8.21 -9.48 -15.87
C ALA A 60 -7.52 -8.64 -14.80
N ILE A 61 -6.55 -7.81 -15.20
CA ILE A 61 -5.89 -6.82 -14.34
C ILE A 61 -6.91 -5.85 -13.71
N SER A 62 -7.88 -5.37 -14.50
CA SER A 62 -8.89 -4.45 -14.00
C SER A 62 -9.82 -5.10 -12.96
N TRP A 63 -10.14 -6.40 -13.13
CA TRP A 63 -10.96 -7.14 -12.16
C TRP A 63 -10.20 -7.46 -10.88
N THR A 64 -8.90 -7.78 -10.97
CA THR A 64 -8.06 -7.99 -9.78
C THR A 64 -7.90 -6.71 -8.99
N ASP A 65 -7.71 -5.56 -9.66
CA ASP A 65 -7.61 -4.24 -9.02
C ASP A 65 -8.85 -3.89 -8.19
N VAL A 66 -10.05 -4.19 -8.71
CA VAL A 66 -11.32 -3.94 -7.99
C VAL A 66 -11.43 -4.85 -6.76
N LEU A 67 -11.13 -6.15 -6.91
CA LEU A 67 -11.14 -7.09 -5.80
C LEU A 67 -10.15 -6.67 -4.71
N GLN A 68 -8.94 -6.27 -5.10
CA GLN A 68 -7.87 -5.83 -4.20
C GLN A 68 -8.22 -4.52 -3.49
N GLY A 69 -8.83 -3.56 -4.20
CA GLY A 69 -9.35 -2.33 -3.60
C GLY A 69 -10.42 -2.59 -2.55
N LEU A 70 -11.36 -3.52 -2.82
CA LEU A 70 -12.38 -3.93 -1.86
C LEU A 70 -11.76 -4.59 -0.62
N MET A 71 -10.76 -5.45 -0.82
CA MET A 71 -10.04 -6.12 0.26
C MET A 71 -9.26 -5.13 1.13
N MET A 72 -8.62 -4.12 0.54
CA MET A 72 -7.97 -3.03 1.28
C MET A 72 -8.94 -2.34 2.24
N VAL A 73 -10.13 -1.98 1.76
CA VAL A 73 -11.15 -1.33 2.59
C VAL A 73 -11.56 -2.22 3.76
N MET A 74 -11.70 -3.53 3.54
CA MET A 74 -12.01 -4.47 4.63
C MET A 74 -10.92 -4.50 5.70
N ILE A 75 -9.64 -4.43 5.33
CA ILE A 75 -8.53 -4.40 6.30
C ILE A 75 -8.50 -3.06 7.03
N LEU A 76 -8.68 -1.96 6.31
CA LEU A 76 -8.68 -0.60 6.85
C LEU A 76 -9.77 -0.37 7.90
N VAL A 77 -10.90 -1.07 7.80
CA VAL A 77 -11.99 -1.02 8.78
C VAL A 77 -11.88 -2.13 9.81
N GLY A 78 -11.57 -3.35 9.38
CA GLY A 78 -11.56 -4.54 10.22
C GLY A 78 -10.41 -4.59 11.20
N LEU A 79 -9.22 -4.14 10.81
CA LEU A 79 -8.04 -4.15 11.68
C LEU A 79 -8.20 -3.22 12.90
N PRO A 80 -8.53 -1.92 12.77
CA PRO A 80 -8.71 -1.07 13.95
C PRO A 80 -9.88 -1.53 14.82
N LEU A 81 -10.94 -2.10 14.23
CA LEU A 81 -12.05 -2.66 15.00
C LEU A 81 -11.59 -3.86 15.84
N ALA A 82 -10.85 -4.80 15.24
CA ALA A 82 -10.30 -5.97 15.92
C ALA A 82 -9.44 -5.57 17.12
N MET A 83 -8.59 -4.55 16.94
CA MET A 83 -7.73 -4.01 17.99
C MET A 83 -8.54 -3.42 19.15
N VAL A 84 -9.62 -2.67 18.87
CA VAL A 84 -10.48 -2.09 19.92
C VAL A 84 -11.27 -3.18 20.67
N THR A 85 -11.74 -4.22 19.97
CA THR A 85 -12.58 -5.27 20.57
C THR A 85 -11.80 -6.34 21.34
N ALA A 86 -10.50 -6.49 21.07
CA ALA A 86 -9.67 -7.52 21.68
C ALA A 86 -8.34 -6.93 22.20
N PRO A 87 -8.39 -6.01 23.20
CA PRO A 87 -7.21 -5.32 23.71
C PRO A 87 -6.15 -6.26 24.31
N ASP A 88 -6.57 -7.43 24.81
CA ASP A 88 -5.69 -8.41 25.45
C ASP A 88 -5.14 -9.47 24.47
N ALA A 89 -5.57 -9.47 23.21
CA ALA A 89 -5.24 -10.52 22.25
C ALA A 89 -3.80 -10.45 21.71
N ALA A 90 -3.14 -9.30 21.84
CA ALA A 90 -1.81 -9.08 21.30
C ALA A 90 -0.83 -8.62 22.39
N ALA A 91 0.32 -9.29 22.46
CA ALA A 91 1.42 -8.88 23.32
C ALA A 91 1.91 -7.46 22.95
N PRO A 92 2.39 -6.66 23.93
CA PRO A 92 2.93 -5.34 23.66
C PRO A 92 4.07 -5.40 22.63
N VAL A 93 4.01 -4.55 21.63
CA VAL A 93 5.12 -4.27 20.71
C VAL A 93 6.12 -3.36 21.42
N THR A 94 7.39 -3.75 21.39
CA THR A 94 8.47 -2.93 21.92
C THR A 94 8.64 -1.65 21.11
N GLY A 95 8.59 -0.50 21.77
CA GLY A 95 8.85 0.81 21.16
C GLY A 95 8.07 1.93 21.83
N THR A 96 8.46 3.17 21.56
CA THR A 96 7.67 4.35 21.92
C THR A 96 6.72 4.70 20.79
N PRO A 97 5.44 5.03 21.08
CA PRO A 97 4.58 5.57 20.04
C PRO A 97 5.26 6.86 19.52
N PRO A 98 5.26 7.12 18.20
CA PRO A 98 5.80 8.36 17.67
C PRO A 98 5.11 9.51 18.40
N ALA A 99 5.87 10.24 19.21
CA ALA A 99 5.36 11.45 19.83
C ALA A 99 5.03 12.40 18.69
N VAL A 100 3.80 12.92 18.68
CA VAL A 100 3.46 14.06 17.82
C VAL A 100 4.20 15.25 18.43
N ASP A 101 5.47 15.38 18.05
CA ASP A 101 6.27 16.52 18.44
C ASP A 101 5.67 17.75 17.75
N GLN A 102 5.00 18.59 18.54
CA GLN A 102 4.34 19.80 18.05
C GLN A 102 5.36 20.78 17.44
N SER A 103 6.65 20.64 17.78
CA SER A 103 7.73 21.46 17.22
C SER A 103 8.12 21.07 15.79
N LEU A 104 7.95 19.79 15.42
CA LEU A 104 8.12 19.27 14.06
C LEU A 104 6.82 19.35 13.23
N GLY A 105 5.71 19.79 13.83
CA GLY A 105 4.36 19.73 13.26
C GLY A 105 4.27 20.30 11.84
N TRP A 106 4.88 21.45 11.58
CA TRP A 106 4.86 22.04 10.24
C TRP A 106 5.78 21.34 9.25
N ALA A 107 6.98 20.92 9.67
CA ALA A 107 7.91 20.19 8.80
C ALA A 107 7.31 18.85 8.35
N LEU A 108 6.68 18.12 9.28
CA LEU A 108 6.04 16.84 9.01
C LEU A 108 4.79 16.99 8.12
N VAL A 109 4.00 18.06 8.32
CA VAL A 109 2.87 18.41 7.45
C VAL A 109 3.35 18.79 6.05
N ILE A 110 4.41 19.60 5.91
CA ILE A 110 4.98 19.98 4.61
C ILE A 110 5.54 18.74 3.89
N SER A 111 6.25 17.85 4.59
CA SER A 111 6.72 16.59 4.02
C SER A 111 5.56 15.71 3.56
N SER A 112 4.48 15.60 4.35
CA SER A 112 3.29 14.81 3.99
C SER A 112 2.52 15.43 2.80
N LEU A 113 2.42 16.76 2.74
CA LEU A 113 1.82 17.46 1.61
C LEU A 113 2.66 17.33 0.33
N SER A 114 3.99 17.25 0.46
CA SER A 114 4.88 17.03 -0.67
C SER A 114 4.60 15.71 -1.37
N TRP A 115 4.27 14.65 -0.62
CA TRP A 115 3.81 13.38 -1.19
C TRP A 115 2.48 13.54 -1.95
N GLY A 116 1.52 14.29 -1.39
CA GLY A 116 0.23 14.57 -2.04
C GLY A 116 0.36 15.36 -3.33
N LEU A 117 1.22 16.39 -3.36
CA LEU A 117 1.47 17.20 -4.56
C LEU A 117 2.25 16.42 -5.63
N GLY A 118 3.21 15.59 -5.23
CA GLY A 118 3.96 14.73 -6.15
C GLY A 118 3.07 13.73 -6.90
N TYR A 119 1.96 13.32 -6.30
CA TYR A 119 1.04 12.34 -6.90
C TYR A 119 0.41 12.82 -8.23
N ILE A 120 0.20 14.14 -8.37
CA ILE A 120 -0.41 14.74 -9.56
C ILE A 120 0.53 14.62 -10.78
N GLY A 121 1.84 14.61 -10.56
CA GLY A 121 2.86 14.55 -11.61
C GLY A 121 3.25 13.14 -12.05
N LEU A 122 2.76 12.11 -11.36
CA LEU A 122 3.12 10.73 -11.67
C LEU A 122 2.48 10.28 -12.99
N PRO A 123 3.25 9.66 -13.90
CA PRO A 123 2.77 9.32 -15.24
C PRO A 123 1.54 8.41 -15.21
N HIS A 124 1.46 7.46 -14.28
CA HIS A 124 0.32 6.56 -14.15
C HIS A 124 -1.00 7.30 -13.84
N SER A 125 -0.96 8.32 -12.98
CA SER A 125 -2.13 9.14 -12.63
C SER A 125 -2.52 10.06 -13.79
N VAL A 126 -1.54 10.73 -14.40
CA VAL A 126 -1.75 11.65 -15.54
C VAL A 126 -2.37 10.91 -16.74
N MET A 127 -1.93 9.67 -17.00
CA MET A 127 -2.46 8.86 -18.10
C MET A 127 -3.93 8.48 -17.88
N ARG A 128 -4.34 8.18 -16.64
CA ARG A 128 -5.76 7.91 -16.31
C ARG A 128 -6.63 9.15 -16.48
N TYR A 129 -6.14 10.34 -16.12
CA TYR A 129 -6.86 11.60 -16.39
C TYR A 129 -7.02 11.87 -17.89
N LYS A 130 -6.02 11.54 -18.70
CA LYS A 130 -6.09 11.68 -20.17
C LYS A 130 -7.07 10.71 -20.83
N ALA A 131 -7.46 9.63 -20.16
CA ALA A 131 -8.46 8.68 -20.66
C ALA A 131 -9.91 9.17 -20.49
N ILE A 132 -10.14 10.27 -19.77
CA ILE A 132 -11.47 10.86 -19.59
C ILE A 132 -11.95 11.45 -20.93
N ARG A 133 -12.98 10.84 -21.51
CA ARG A 133 -13.50 11.18 -22.86
C ARG A 133 -14.21 12.53 -22.91
N ASN A 134 -14.92 12.90 -21.85
CA ASN A 134 -15.69 14.15 -21.76
C ASN A 134 -15.40 14.89 -20.45
N VAL A 135 -15.22 16.21 -20.55
CA VAL A 135 -15.03 17.10 -19.39
C VAL A 135 -16.24 17.05 -18.43
N GLY A 136 -17.44 16.75 -18.96
CA GLY A 136 -18.67 16.57 -18.18
C GLY A 136 -18.64 15.40 -17.20
N ASP A 137 -17.75 14.42 -17.39
CA ASP A 137 -17.65 13.22 -16.54
C ASP A 137 -16.70 13.43 -15.33
N ILE A 138 -15.94 14.54 -15.30
CA ILE A 138 -15.01 14.87 -14.23
C ILE A 138 -15.67 14.90 -12.83
N PRO A 139 -16.89 15.48 -12.64
CA PRO A 139 -17.55 15.47 -11.33
C PRO A 139 -17.97 14.08 -10.86
N ALA A 140 -18.25 13.15 -11.78
CA ALA A 140 -18.57 11.76 -11.46
C ALA A 140 -17.30 10.99 -11.08
N TYR A 141 -16.24 11.13 -11.90
CA TYR A 141 -14.92 10.55 -11.62
C TYR A 141 -14.38 11.00 -10.26
N ARG A 142 -14.45 12.30 -9.96
CA ARG A 142 -14.02 12.85 -8.67
C ARG A 142 -14.79 12.25 -7.49
N ARG A 143 -16.11 12.05 -7.64
CA ARG A 143 -16.94 11.46 -6.57
C ARG A 143 -16.56 10.00 -6.31
N ILE A 144 -16.33 9.22 -7.36
CA ILE A 144 -15.86 7.84 -7.25
C ILE A 144 -14.48 7.82 -6.58
N LEU A 145 -13.54 8.63 -7.06
CA LEU A 145 -12.19 8.71 -6.49
C LEU A 145 -12.21 9.10 -5.01
N MET A 146 -12.93 10.17 -4.64
CA MET A 146 -13.04 10.61 -3.25
C MET A 146 -13.77 9.60 -2.36
N GLY A 147 -14.76 8.88 -2.92
CA GLY A 147 -15.46 7.79 -2.25
C GLY A 147 -14.54 6.64 -1.86
N TRP A 148 -13.47 6.39 -2.63
CA TRP A 148 -12.44 5.41 -2.28
C TRP A 148 -11.31 6.00 -1.43
N LEU A 149 -10.90 7.24 -1.71
CA LEU A 149 -9.74 7.87 -1.08
C LEU A 149 -9.99 8.21 0.40
N VAL A 150 -11.14 8.80 0.72
CA VAL A 150 -11.45 9.27 2.07
C VAL A 150 -11.49 8.12 3.10
N PRO A 151 -12.17 6.98 2.84
CA PRO A 151 -12.14 5.84 3.74
C PRO A 151 -10.74 5.27 3.96
N VAL A 152 -9.88 5.28 2.93
CA VAL A 152 -8.50 4.79 3.02
C VAL A 152 -7.66 5.63 3.97
N PHE A 153 -7.73 6.97 3.85
CA PHE A 153 -7.02 7.85 4.77
C PHE A 153 -7.54 7.76 6.20
N ILE A 154 -8.87 7.73 6.38
CA ILE A 154 -9.49 7.61 7.70
C ILE A 154 -9.12 6.26 8.35
N GLY A 155 -9.19 5.16 7.60
CA GLY A 155 -8.83 3.84 8.08
C GLY A 155 -7.34 3.73 8.44
N GLY A 156 -6.45 4.32 7.63
CA GLY A 156 -5.02 4.36 7.93
C GLY A 156 -4.72 5.13 9.23
N LEU A 157 -5.38 6.29 9.43
CA LEU A 157 -5.29 7.05 10.68
C LEU A 157 -5.85 6.24 11.87
N ALA A 158 -6.99 5.55 11.67
CA ALA A 158 -7.60 4.73 12.70
C ALA A 158 -6.69 3.57 13.13
N ILE A 159 -6.02 2.88 12.19
CA ILE A 159 -5.02 1.84 12.49
C ILE A 159 -3.88 2.43 13.31
N GLY A 160 -3.31 3.57 12.89
CA GLY A 160 -2.22 4.22 13.59
C GLY A 160 -2.57 4.63 15.02
N LEU A 161 -3.79 5.15 15.23
CA LEU A 161 -4.30 5.51 16.55
C LEU A 161 -4.62 4.27 17.41
N ALA A 162 -5.26 3.26 16.81
CA ALA A 162 -5.59 2.01 17.48
C ALA A 162 -4.35 1.24 17.91
N ALA A 163 -3.24 1.33 17.18
CA ALA A 163 -1.98 0.67 17.54
C ALA A 163 -1.25 1.26 18.76
N ARG A 164 -1.64 2.45 19.22
CA ARG A 164 -0.93 3.20 20.27
C ARG A 164 -0.78 2.46 21.61
N PRO A 165 -1.80 1.76 22.17
CA PRO A 165 -1.68 1.04 23.45
C PRO A 165 -0.66 -0.10 23.44
N TRP A 166 -0.33 -0.63 22.25
CA TRP A 166 0.62 -1.73 22.11
C TRP A 166 2.08 -1.29 22.16
N TYR A 167 2.39 -0.01 22.27
CA TYR A 167 3.76 0.46 22.42
C TYR A 167 4.21 0.46 23.90
N GLN A 168 5.20 -0.36 24.26
CA GLN A 168 5.85 -0.34 25.58
C GLN A 168 7.39 -0.32 25.45
N GLY A 169 8.05 0.59 26.18
CA GLY A 169 9.52 0.63 26.32
C GLY A 169 10.25 1.56 25.34
N GLY A 170 11.27 2.25 25.87
CA GLY A 170 12.09 3.24 25.17
C GLY A 170 12.91 2.71 24.00
N ALA A 171 13.27 3.66 23.11
CA ALA A 171 14.04 3.56 21.87
C ALA A 171 13.23 3.21 20.60
N ALA A 172 13.27 4.16 19.68
CA ALA A 172 12.53 4.20 18.44
C ALA A 172 13.08 3.19 17.42
N THR A 173 12.22 2.30 16.96
CA THR A 173 12.18 1.97 15.53
C THR A 173 10.74 2.19 15.08
N LEU A 174 10.52 3.21 14.25
CA LEU A 174 9.33 3.29 13.40
C LEU A 174 9.43 2.11 12.44
N SER A 175 9.01 0.95 12.90
CA SER A 175 8.99 -0.23 12.05
C SER A 175 7.81 -0.05 11.11
N GLU A 176 8.08 0.19 9.83
CA GLU A 176 7.09 0.10 8.74
C GLU A 176 6.35 -1.27 8.79
N ASP A 177 6.96 -2.26 9.45
CA ASP A 177 6.39 -3.57 9.72
C ASP A 177 5.28 -3.55 10.80
N LEU A 178 4.96 -2.44 11.47
CA LEU A 178 3.91 -2.40 12.52
C LEU A 178 2.55 -2.85 11.99
N THR A 179 2.09 -2.27 10.88
CA THR A 179 0.80 -2.63 10.29
C THR A 179 0.81 -4.10 9.87
N LEU A 180 1.93 -4.58 9.33
CA LEU A 180 2.11 -5.98 8.94
C LEU A 180 2.04 -6.90 10.18
N LYS A 181 2.69 -6.51 11.29
CA LYS A 181 2.70 -7.25 12.54
C LYS A 181 1.35 -7.24 13.26
N MET A 182 0.61 -6.14 13.19
CA MET A 182 -0.78 -6.08 13.69
C MET A 182 -1.71 -6.97 12.87
N ILE A 183 -1.51 -7.04 11.56
CA ILE A 183 -2.25 -7.99 10.70
C ILE A 183 -1.93 -9.43 11.11
N GLU A 184 -0.66 -9.79 11.33
CA GLU A 184 -0.30 -11.14 11.79
C GLU A 184 -0.91 -11.51 13.16
N LEU A 185 -1.00 -10.55 14.07
CA LEU A 185 -1.49 -10.78 15.43
C LEU A 185 -3.02 -10.88 15.51
N PHE A 186 -3.73 -10.05 14.74
CA PHE A 186 -5.19 -9.94 14.83
C PHE A 186 -5.93 -10.71 13.75
N PHE A 187 -5.31 -10.97 12.59
CA PHE A 187 -5.96 -11.66 11.47
C PHE A 187 -5.43 -13.09 11.32
N ASN A 188 -6.31 -14.00 10.89
CA ASN A 188 -5.92 -15.35 10.55
C ASN A 188 -4.90 -15.34 9.37
N PRO A 189 -3.94 -16.27 9.31
CA PRO A 189 -2.98 -16.41 8.19
C PRO A 189 -3.56 -16.24 6.79
N TRP A 190 -4.77 -16.76 6.54
CA TRP A 190 -5.46 -16.60 5.25
C TRP A 190 -5.81 -15.13 4.96
N MET A 191 -6.29 -14.39 5.95
CA MET A 191 -6.62 -12.97 5.82
C MET A 191 -5.38 -12.09 5.77
N ALA A 192 -4.31 -12.48 6.46
CA ALA A 192 -3.01 -11.80 6.38
C ALA A 192 -2.38 -11.92 4.99
N GLY A 193 -2.39 -13.13 4.40
CA GLY A 193 -1.95 -13.34 3.01
C GLY A 193 -2.81 -12.58 1.99
N LEU A 194 -4.11 -12.47 2.25
CA LEU A 194 -5.05 -11.72 1.43
C LEU A 194 -4.81 -10.19 1.53
N ALA A 195 -4.53 -9.68 2.74
CA ALA A 195 -4.10 -8.31 2.95
C ALA A 195 -2.80 -7.95 2.22
N LEU A 196 -1.90 -8.93 2.15
CA LEU A 196 -0.66 -8.83 1.42
C LEU A 196 -0.81 -8.70 -0.08
N SER A 197 -1.67 -9.55 -0.65
CA SER A 197 -1.99 -9.49 -2.07
C SER A 197 -2.55 -8.12 -2.43
N ALA A 198 -3.32 -7.49 -1.52
CA ALA A 198 -3.82 -6.14 -1.70
C ALA A 198 -2.70 -5.10 -1.65
N ILE A 199 -1.78 -5.16 -0.69
CA ILE A 199 -0.63 -4.23 -0.62
C ILE A 199 0.26 -4.37 -1.87
N MET A 200 0.57 -5.60 -2.29
CA MET A 200 1.35 -5.84 -3.52
C MET A 200 0.62 -5.37 -4.77
N ALA A 201 -0.69 -5.55 -4.81
CA ALA A 201 -1.52 -5.08 -5.90
C ALA A 201 -1.56 -3.56 -6.04
N ALA A 202 -1.63 -2.81 -4.94
CA ALA A 202 -1.57 -1.35 -5.03
C ALA A 202 -0.23 -0.87 -5.64
N ILE A 203 0.86 -1.57 -5.31
CA ILE A 203 2.18 -1.33 -5.89
C ILE A 203 2.19 -1.72 -7.38
N MET A 204 1.49 -2.80 -7.74
CA MET A 204 1.44 -3.36 -9.08
C MET A 204 0.51 -2.61 -10.06
N SER A 205 -0.68 -2.17 -9.63
CA SER A 205 -1.62 -1.32 -10.43
C SER A 205 -0.95 -0.02 -10.89
N THR A 206 0.09 0.42 -10.17
CA THR A 206 0.94 1.57 -10.51
C THR A 206 1.93 1.27 -11.63
N ALA A 207 2.47 0.04 -11.69
CA ALA A 207 3.39 -0.42 -12.73
C ALA A 207 2.65 -0.81 -14.02
N GLU A 208 1.50 -1.48 -13.89
CA GLU A 208 0.67 -1.94 -15.01
C GLU A 208 0.06 -0.77 -15.81
N ALA A 209 -0.28 0.32 -15.12
CA ALA A 209 -0.74 1.56 -15.75
C ALA A 209 0.30 2.20 -16.70
N ASN A 210 1.59 1.85 -16.59
CA ASN A 210 2.65 2.35 -17.47
C ASN A 210 2.84 1.48 -18.73
N PHE A 211 2.41 0.22 -18.71
CA PHE A 211 2.55 -0.73 -19.83
C PHE A 211 1.35 -0.75 -20.77
N CYS A 212 0.14 -0.46 -20.26
CA CYS A 212 -1.05 -0.42 -21.10
C CYS A 212 -1.23 0.97 -21.73
N TRP A 213 -0.61 1.18 -22.89
CA TRP A 213 -0.94 2.33 -23.75
C TRP A 213 -2.23 2.03 -24.52
N PRO A 214 -3.34 2.77 -24.32
CA PRO A 214 -4.48 2.68 -25.22
C PRO A 214 -4.04 3.22 -26.58
N ARG A 215 -4.14 2.37 -27.60
CA ARG A 215 -4.11 2.83 -28.99
C ARG A 215 -5.27 3.79 -29.24
#